data_AF-A0A3D0U0P1-F1
#
_entry.id   AF-A0A3D0U0P1-F1
#
_cell.length_a   1.000
_cell.length_b   1.000
_cell.length_c   1.000
_cell.angle_alpha   90.00
_cell.angle_beta   90.00
_cell.angle_gamma   90.00
#
_symmetry.space_group_name_H-M   'P 1'
#
loop_
_entity.id
_entity.type
_entity.pdbx_description
1 polymer ?
#
loop_
_entity_poly.entity_id
_entity_poly.type
_entity_poly.pdbx_seq_one_letter_code
_entity_poly.pdbx_strand_id
1 'polypeptide(L)'
;MCELVSVLASVLEQNLSEQALLTFKTESMQLGGRIMAIVQSVLPTLPAHNLMAIGHTLFALIAGLWPLGNPPEPVQKVMSRPELAAFQLQFRPALELALNLMLKGASNP
;
A
#
# COMPACT_ATOMS: atom_id res chain seq x y z
N MET A 1 -6.18 -7.09 5.67
CA MET A 1 -5.91 -6.67 4.28
C MET A 1 -4.45 -6.26 4.08
N CYS A 2 -3.88 -5.39 4.92
CA CYS A 2 -2.46 -5.00 4.81
C CYS A 2 -1.49 -6.21 4.82
N GLU A 3 -1.71 -7.15 5.74
CA GLU A 3 -0.94 -8.40 5.80
C GLU A 3 -0.98 -9.20 4.49
N LEU A 4 -2.17 -9.38 3.89
CA LEU A 4 -2.32 -10.06 2.61
C LEU A 4 -1.59 -9.35 1.47
N VAL A 5 -1.63 -8.01 1.46
CA VAL A 5 -0.92 -7.19 0.46
C VAL A 5 0.59 -7.37 0.59
N SER A 6 1.10 -7.42 1.83
CA SER A 6 2.54 -7.59 2.09
C SER A 6 3.11 -8.93 1.67
N VAL A 7 2.29 -9.98 1.63
CA VAL A 7 2.71 -11.31 1.18
C VAL A 7 2.30 -11.62 -0.26
N LEU A 8 1.54 -10.72 -0.90
CA LEU A 8 0.93 -10.98 -2.20
C LEU A 8 1.98 -11.36 -3.25
N ALA A 9 3.04 -10.57 -3.39
CA ALA A 9 4.06 -10.80 -4.42
C ALA A 9 4.68 -12.20 -4.31
N SER A 10 5.12 -12.59 -3.11
CA SER A 10 5.70 -13.92 -2.87
C SER A 10 4.70 -15.06 -3.07
N VAL A 11 3.42 -14.83 -2.77
CA VAL A 11 2.36 -15.85 -2.97
C VAL A 11 2.09 -16.05 -4.47
N LEU A 12 1.99 -14.95 -5.23
CA LEU A 12 1.75 -15.01 -6.69
C LEU A 12 2.90 -15.71 -7.44
N GLU A 13 4.14 -15.57 -6.96
CA GLU A 13 5.34 -16.14 -7.59
C GLU A 13 5.38 -17.68 -7.57
N GLN A 14 4.71 -18.33 -6.61
CA GLN A 14 4.94 -19.75 -6.34
C GLN A 14 3.70 -20.65 -6.45
N ASN A 15 2.48 -20.10 -6.35
CA ASN A 15 1.33 -20.93 -5.95
C ASN A 15 0.11 -20.90 -6.90
N LEU A 16 0.19 -20.29 -8.09
CA LEU A 16 -0.99 -20.06 -8.93
C LEU A 16 -0.78 -20.42 -10.41
N SER A 17 -1.84 -20.94 -11.02
CA SER A 17 -1.92 -21.08 -12.48
C SER A 17 -2.10 -19.72 -13.15
N GLU A 18 -1.77 -19.64 -14.44
CA GLU A 18 -1.99 -18.43 -15.24
C GLU A 18 -3.45 -17.95 -15.21
N GLN A 19 -4.41 -18.88 -15.27
CA GLN A 19 -5.84 -18.55 -15.19
C GLN A 19 -6.22 -17.92 -13.84
N ALA A 20 -5.64 -18.42 -12.74
CA ALA A 20 -5.87 -17.84 -11.42
C ALA A 20 -5.26 -16.44 -11.30
N LEU A 21 -4.07 -16.23 -11.87
CA LEU A 21 -3.43 -14.92 -11.94
C LEU A 21 -4.25 -13.92 -12.75
N LEU A 22 -4.76 -14.32 -13.92
CA LEU A 22 -5.61 -13.48 -14.77
C LEU A 22 -6.89 -13.07 -14.05
N THR A 23 -7.55 -14.03 -13.39
CA THR A 23 -8.76 -13.79 -12.60
C THR A 23 -8.49 -12.77 -11.50
N PHE A 24 -7.45 -13.01 -10.69
CA PHE A 24 -7.05 -12.12 -9.60
C PHE A 24 -6.73 -10.69 -10.09
N LYS A 25 -5.98 -10.55 -11.18
CA LYS A 25 -5.63 -9.23 -11.73
C LYS A 25 -6.85 -8.50 -12.30
N THR A 26 -7.76 -9.21 -12.95
CA THR A 26 -8.99 -8.64 -13.51
C THR A 26 -9.90 -8.12 -12.40
N GLU A 27 -10.11 -8.90 -11.34
CA GLU A 27 -10.91 -8.48 -10.19
C GLU A 27 -10.26 -7.31 -9.44
N SER A 28 -8.94 -7.34 -9.27
CA SER A 28 -8.16 -6.25 -8.66
C SER A 28 -8.30 -4.94 -9.44
N MET A 29 -8.23 -5.02 -10.78
CA MET A 29 -8.43 -3.87 -11.67
C MET A 29 -9.84 -3.28 -11.52
N GLN A 30 -10.88 -4.12 -11.49
CA GLN A 30 -12.26 -3.66 -11.33
C GLN A 30 -12.47 -2.99 -9.96
N LEU A 31 -11.96 -3.58 -8.88
CA LEU A 31 -12.05 -3.00 -7.54
C LEU A 31 -11.28 -1.69 -7.45
N GLY A 32 -10.04 -1.65 -7.96
CA GLY A 32 -9.22 -0.45 -8.02
C GLY A 32 -9.91 0.68 -8.78
N GLY A 33 -10.52 0.38 -9.92
CA GLY A 33 -11.30 1.35 -10.70
C GLY A 33 -12.48 1.95 -9.93
N ARG A 34 -13.23 1.12 -9.18
CA ARG A 34 -14.33 1.61 -8.33
C ARG A 34 -13.83 2.54 -7.21
N ILE A 35 -12.72 2.20 -6.57
CA ILE A 35 -12.13 3.04 -5.52
C ILE A 35 -11.69 4.38 -6.13
N MET A 36 -10.99 4.36 -7.26
CA MET A 36 -10.53 5.59 -7.90
C MET A 36 -11.68 6.47 -8.39
N ALA A 37 -12.79 5.90 -8.84
CA ALA A 37 -13.99 6.67 -9.18
C ALA A 37 -14.57 7.41 -7.97
N ILE A 38 -14.57 6.78 -6.79
CA ILE A 38 -14.98 7.43 -5.53
C ILE A 38 -14.00 8.53 -5.15
N VAL A 39 -12.69 8.31 -5.27
CA VAL A 39 -11.69 9.34 -4.95
C VAL A 39 -11.79 10.53 -5.92
N GLN A 40 -11.99 10.27 -7.21
CA GLN A 40 -12.16 11.33 -8.21
C GLN A 40 -13.41 12.19 -7.93
N SER A 41 -14.49 11.62 -7.39
CA SER A 41 -15.71 12.38 -7.09
C SER A 41 -15.52 13.37 -5.93
N VAL A 42 -14.61 13.09 -4.99
CA VAL A 42 -14.26 13.99 -3.89
C VAL A 42 -13.06 14.89 -4.21
N LEU A 43 -12.25 14.54 -5.20
CA LEU A 43 -11.10 15.33 -5.68
C LEU A 43 -11.20 15.58 -7.21
N PRO A 44 -12.22 16.32 -7.69
CA PRO A 44 -12.50 16.45 -9.13
C PRO A 44 -11.42 17.21 -9.90
N THR A 45 -10.61 18.03 -9.23
CA THR A 45 -9.52 18.81 -9.85
C THR A 45 -8.25 18.00 -10.04
N LEU A 46 -8.15 16.80 -9.45
CA LEU A 46 -6.96 15.97 -9.55
C LEU A 46 -6.99 15.18 -10.87
N PRO A 47 -5.92 15.19 -11.69
CA PRO A 47 -5.88 14.42 -12.93
C PRO A 47 -6.04 12.92 -12.69
N ALA A 48 -6.88 12.25 -13.49
CA ALA A 48 -7.15 10.81 -13.33
C ALA A 48 -5.89 9.92 -13.42
N HIS A 49 -4.91 10.30 -14.25
CA HIS A 49 -3.65 9.57 -14.35
C HIS A 49 -2.82 9.65 -13.05
N ASN A 50 -2.87 10.79 -12.35
CA ASN A 50 -2.23 10.93 -11.03
C ASN A 50 -2.94 10.07 -9.98
N LEU A 51 -4.28 9.97 -10.02
CA LEU A 51 -5.03 9.10 -9.10
C LEU A 51 -4.65 7.63 -9.23
N MET A 52 -4.54 7.11 -10.46
CA MET A 52 -4.10 5.73 -10.70
C MET A 52 -2.67 5.50 -10.19
N ALA A 53 -1.75 6.43 -10.45
CA ALA A 53 -0.39 6.35 -9.94
C ALA A 53 -0.36 6.35 -8.40
N ILE A 54 -1.12 7.23 -7.75
CA ILE A 54 -1.26 7.28 -6.28
C ILE A 54 -1.81 5.95 -5.74
N GLY A 55 -2.80 5.34 -6.40
CA GLY A 55 -3.34 4.04 -6.02
C GLY A 55 -2.28 2.94 -6.02
N HIS A 56 -1.45 2.86 -7.06
CA HIS A 56 -0.34 1.91 -7.12
C HIS A 56 0.71 2.17 -6.04
N THR A 57 1.09 3.44 -5.84
CA THR A 57 2.06 3.81 -4.79
C THR A 57 1.52 3.50 -3.40
N LEU A 58 0.24 3.74 -3.14
CA LEU A 58 -0.42 3.39 -1.88
C LEU A 58 -0.36 1.88 -1.64
N PHE A 59 -0.62 1.07 -2.66
CA PHE A 59 -0.53 -0.39 -2.56
C PHE A 59 0.89 -0.86 -2.21
N ALA A 60 1.90 -0.28 -2.86
CA ALA A 60 3.31 -0.56 -2.56
C ALA A 60 3.72 -0.12 -1.14
N LEU A 61 3.24 1.06 -0.69
CA LEU A 61 3.47 1.54 0.66
C LEU A 61 2.84 0.63 1.71
N ILE A 62 1.62 0.12 1.48
CA ILE A 62 1.00 -0.86 2.38
C ILE A 62 1.87 -2.12 2.45
N ALA A 63 2.30 -2.64 1.29
CA ALA A 63 3.12 -3.84 1.22
C ALA A 63 4.42 -3.70 2.04
N GLY A 64 5.09 -2.55 1.98
CA GLY A 64 6.34 -2.29 2.68
C GLY A 64 6.20 -1.80 4.14
N LEU A 65 5.29 -0.88 4.42
CA LEU A 65 5.14 -0.30 5.76
C LEU A 65 4.52 -1.27 6.76
N TRP A 66 3.64 -2.16 6.32
CA TRP A 66 2.98 -3.11 7.22
C TRP A 66 3.96 -4.03 7.95
N PRO A 67 4.89 -4.76 7.29
CA PRO A 67 5.85 -5.61 7.97
C PRO A 67 6.86 -4.82 8.82
N LEU A 68 7.13 -3.55 8.49
CA LEU A 68 7.98 -2.68 9.31
C LEU A 68 7.29 -2.28 10.62
N GLY A 69 5.98 -1.98 10.57
CA GLY A 69 5.20 -1.61 11.76
C GLY A 69 4.58 -2.78 12.52
N ASN A 70 4.54 -3.97 11.91
CA ASN A 70 3.99 -5.19 12.51
C ASN A 70 4.93 -6.39 12.28
N PRO A 71 6.20 -6.32 12.73
CA PRO A 71 7.15 -7.39 12.48
C PRO A 71 6.85 -8.62 13.37
N PRO A 72 7.40 -9.81 13.07
CA PRO A 72 7.27 -10.98 13.93
C PRO A 72 7.84 -10.76 15.35
N GLU A 73 7.34 -11.50 16.34
CA GLU A 73 7.72 -11.36 17.75
C GLU A 73 9.25 -11.33 18.01
N PRO A 74 10.09 -12.19 17.39
CA PRO A 74 11.54 -12.13 17.58
C PRO A 74 12.15 -10.78 17.16
N VAL A 75 11.62 -10.18 16.09
CA VAL A 75 12.09 -8.88 15.58
C VAL A 75 11.61 -7.74 16.48
N GLN A 76 10.36 -7.80 16.97
CA GLN A 76 9.85 -6.84 17.95
C GLN A 76 10.72 -6.79 19.22
N LYS A 77 11.14 -7.96 19.73
CA LYS A 77 12.03 -8.10 20.90
C LYS A 77 13.40 -7.46 20.70
N VAL A 78 13.95 -7.51 19.49
CA VAL A 78 15.22 -6.85 19.17
C VAL A 78 15.00 -5.34 19.06
N MET A 79 13.96 -4.92 18.34
CA MET A 79 13.68 -3.51 18.09
C MET A 79 13.29 -2.72 19.34
N SER A 80 12.86 -3.38 20.44
CA SER A 80 12.51 -2.70 21.70
C SER A 80 13.70 -2.07 22.43
N ARG A 81 14.93 -2.36 21.98
CA ARG A 81 16.15 -1.78 22.53
C ARG A 81 16.26 -0.28 22.19
N PRO A 82 16.69 0.59 23.14
CA PRO A 82 16.75 2.03 22.91
C PRO A 82 17.59 2.45 21.70
N GLU A 83 18.70 1.76 21.44
CA GLU A 83 19.59 2.03 20.29
C GLU A 83 18.94 1.70 18.93
N LEU A 84 17.81 0.99 18.92
CA LEU A 84 17.03 0.64 17.73
C LEU A 84 15.71 1.39 17.65
N ALA A 85 15.51 2.45 18.45
CA ALA A 85 14.29 3.24 18.46
C ALA A 85 13.87 3.76 17.06
N ALA A 86 14.83 4.02 16.17
CA ALA A 86 14.56 4.43 14.79
C ALA A 86 13.79 3.40 13.95
N PHE A 87 13.79 2.13 14.35
CA PHE A 87 13.04 1.08 13.67
C PHE A 87 11.60 0.95 14.17
N GLN A 88 11.20 1.62 15.25
CA GLN A 88 9.85 1.57 15.84
C GLN A 88 8.82 2.38 15.02
N LEU A 89 8.64 2.00 13.76
CA LEU A 89 7.71 2.63 12.84
C LEU A 89 6.27 2.31 13.22
N GLN A 90 5.43 3.35 13.31
CA GLN A 90 3.99 3.17 13.43
C GLN A 90 3.36 3.19 12.04
N PHE A 91 2.76 2.06 11.64
CA PHE A 91 2.20 1.86 10.29
C PHE A 91 1.23 2.98 9.88
N ARG A 92 0.24 3.27 10.72
CA ARG A 92 -0.82 4.24 10.40
C ARG A 92 -0.29 5.66 10.22
N PRO A 93 0.47 6.25 11.18
CA PRO A 93 1.07 7.57 10.99
C PRO A 93 1.97 7.67 9.76
N ALA A 94 2.77 6.64 9.48
CA ALA A 94 3.66 6.63 8.31
C ALA A 94 2.85 6.63 7.00
N LEU A 95 1.79 5.83 6.91
CA LEU A 95 0.92 5.76 5.74
C LEU A 95 0.14 7.07 5.54
N GLU A 96 -0.39 7.66 6.61
CA GLU A 96 -1.11 8.94 6.57
C GLU A 96 -0.20 10.08 6.11
N LEU A 97 1.05 10.13 6.60
CA LEU A 97 2.03 11.11 6.15
C LEU A 97 2.32 10.96 4.65
N ALA A 98 2.61 9.74 4.18
CA ALA A 98 2.90 9.48 2.79
C ALA A 98 1.72 9.85 1.87
N LEU A 99 0.49 9.48 2.25
CA LEU A 99 -0.72 9.81 1.48
C LEU A 99 -0.93 11.33 1.39
N ASN A 100 -0.76 12.05 2.49
CA ASN A 100 -0.88 13.51 2.51
C ASN A 100 0.16 14.18 1.60
N LEU A 101 1.41 13.69 1.60
CA LEU A 101 2.46 14.22 0.73
C LEU A 101 2.15 13.95 -0.75
N MET A 102 1.70 12.73 -1.08
CA MET A 102 1.34 12.38 -2.46
C MET A 102 0.15 13.20 -2.99
N LEU A 103 -0.92 13.36 -2.18
CA LEU A 103 -2.10 14.13 -2.59
C LEU A 103 -1.79 15.62 -2.79
N LYS A 104 -0.98 16.21 -1.90
CA LYS A 104 -0.53 17.60 -2.02
C LYS A 104 0.37 17.78 -3.25
N GLY A 105 1.33 16.89 -3.44
CA GLY A 105 2.22 16.92 -4.59
C GLY A 105 1.48 16.78 -5.92
N ALA A 106 0.49 15.89 -5.99
CA ALA A 106 -0.31 15.69 -7.19
C ALA A 106 -1.31 16.83 -7.47
N SER A 107 -1.61 17.67 -6.47
CA SER A 107 -2.50 18.83 -6.59
C SER A 107 -1.75 20.10 -7.03
N ASN A 108 -0.42 20.11 -6.98
CA ASN A 108 0.40 21.20 -7.52
C ASN A 108 0.80 20.87 -8.96
N PRO A 109 0.45 21.72 -9.96
CA PRO A 109 0.81 21.53 -11.36
C PRO A 109 2.31 21.68 -11.64
#